data_AF-A0A7S2GFN2-F1
#
_entry.id   AF-A0A7S2GFN2-F1
#
_cell.length_a   1.000
_cell.length_b   1.000
_cell.length_c   1.000
_cell.angle_alpha   90.00
_cell.angle_beta   90.00
_cell.angle_gamma   90.00
#
_symmetry.space_group_name_H-M   'P 1'
#
loop_
_entity.id
_entity.type
_entity.pdbx_description
1 polymer ?
#
loop_
_entity_poly.entity_id
_entity_poly.type
_entity_poly.pdbx_seq_one_letter_code
_entity_poly.pdbx_strand_id
1 'polypeptide(L)'
;ENWHVGLPNGYQCSSGVMVGKWVWLWNIVKAWGLFEFAKDRYNGVMSNNKAWDDAKTFEENTADWGFMPGCCYREGVENDLEGVPDPEKVLAILKELDGWLTKTGPGLPEELKADCAPAYDLQPDTPWPERS
;
A
#
# COMPACT_ATOMS: atom_id res chain seq x y z
N GLU A 1 2.10 21.26 7.22
CA GLU A 1 3.18 20.34 7.62
C GLU A 1 2.74 19.10 8.42
N ASN A 2 1.51 18.95 8.93
CA ASN A 2 1.15 17.81 9.80
C ASN A 2 0.10 16.84 9.21
N TRP A 3 -0.02 16.78 7.89
CA TRP A 3 -1.08 16.01 7.20
C TRP A 3 -1.03 14.50 7.49
N HIS A 4 0.13 13.97 7.87
CA HIS A 4 0.36 12.55 8.15
C HIS A 4 0.20 12.18 9.64
N VAL A 5 -0.10 13.15 10.52
CA VAL A 5 -0.22 12.92 11.96
C VAL A 5 -1.62 12.38 12.26
N GLY A 6 -1.68 11.29 13.03
CA GLY A 6 -2.96 10.72 13.49
C GLY A 6 -3.70 9.88 12.44
N LEU A 7 -3.01 9.37 11.41
CA LEU A 7 -3.64 8.48 10.42
C LEU A 7 -4.19 7.22 11.11
N PRO A 8 -5.42 6.80 10.77
CA PRO A 8 -6.05 5.66 11.42
C PRO A 8 -5.35 4.35 11.02
N ASN A 9 -5.30 3.42 11.97
CA ASN A 9 -4.91 2.04 11.73
C ASN A 9 -6.12 1.23 11.24
N GLY A 10 -5.87 0.05 10.65
CA GLY A 10 -6.94 -0.79 10.11
C GLY A 10 -8.05 -1.12 11.11
N TYR A 11 -7.73 -1.32 12.39
CA TYR A 11 -8.72 -1.60 13.45
C TYR A 11 -9.58 -0.39 13.85
N GLN A 12 -9.16 0.81 13.47
CA GLN A 12 -9.88 2.06 13.69
C GLN A 12 -10.77 2.42 12.50
N CYS A 13 -10.56 1.75 11.36
CA CYS A 13 -11.29 1.98 10.11
C CYS A 13 -12.43 0.97 10.00
N SER A 14 -13.64 1.46 9.73
CA SER A 14 -14.80 0.61 9.40
C SER A 14 -14.57 -0.23 8.15
N SER A 15 -13.81 0.32 7.19
CA SER A 15 -13.40 -0.36 5.96
C SER A 15 -12.26 -1.39 6.15
N GLY A 16 -11.66 -1.45 7.33
CA GLY A 16 -10.47 -2.26 7.60
C GLY A 16 -9.20 -1.79 6.89
N VAL A 17 -9.22 -0.64 6.19
CA VAL A 17 -8.09 -0.14 5.41
C VAL A 17 -6.95 0.33 6.32
N MET A 18 -5.74 -0.16 6.06
CA MET A 18 -4.55 0.25 6.80
C MET A 18 -3.96 1.57 6.28
N VAL A 19 -4.67 2.70 6.49
CA VAL A 19 -4.34 4.03 5.94
C VAL A 19 -2.88 4.41 6.19
N GLY A 20 -2.41 4.36 7.44
CA GLY A 20 -1.04 4.73 7.79
C GLY A 20 0.03 3.89 7.06
N LYS A 21 -0.21 2.58 6.89
CA LYS A 21 0.69 1.67 6.19
C LYS A 21 0.78 1.99 4.70
N TRP A 22 -0.34 2.32 4.08
CA TRP A 22 -0.40 2.66 2.66
C TRP A 22 0.25 4.01 2.38
N VAL A 23 0.01 5.01 3.21
CA VAL A 23 0.75 6.28 3.14
C VAL A 23 2.25 6.07 3.32
N TRP A 24 2.67 5.17 4.21
CA TRP A 24 4.09 4.80 4.37
C TRP A 24 4.67 4.13 3.13
N LEU A 25 3.96 3.17 2.50
CA LEU A 25 4.42 2.56 1.24
C LEU A 25 4.53 3.57 0.10
N TRP A 26 3.57 4.49 0.00
CA TRP A 26 3.63 5.57 -0.99
C TRP A 26 4.88 6.43 -0.83
N ASN A 27 5.21 6.81 0.41
CA ASN A 27 6.45 7.53 0.70
C ASN A 27 7.68 6.68 0.34
N ILE A 28 7.64 5.38 0.62
CA ILE A 28 8.76 4.49 0.31
C ILE A 28 9.06 4.45 -1.19
N VAL A 29 8.02 4.35 -2.02
CA VAL A 29 8.16 4.36 -3.47
C VAL A 29 8.76 5.69 -3.93
N LYS A 30 8.21 6.83 -3.48
CA LYS A 30 8.70 8.15 -3.90
C LYS A 30 10.09 8.50 -3.38
N ALA A 31 10.47 8.03 -2.19
CA ALA A 31 11.74 8.41 -1.56
C ALA A 31 12.91 7.47 -1.87
N TRP A 32 12.64 6.17 -2.05
CA TRP A 32 13.68 5.14 -2.19
C TRP A 32 13.49 4.23 -3.40
N GLY A 33 12.46 4.46 -4.22
CA GLY A 33 12.22 3.67 -5.42
C GLY A 33 11.86 2.21 -5.15
N LEU A 34 11.44 1.84 -3.94
CA LEU A 34 11.15 0.43 -3.58
C LEU A 34 9.76 -0.01 -4.05
N PHE A 35 9.49 0.14 -5.35
CA PHE A 35 8.22 -0.18 -5.99
C PHE A 35 7.85 -1.66 -5.88
N GLU A 36 8.75 -2.57 -6.24
CA GLU A 36 8.46 -4.02 -6.19
C GLU A 36 8.20 -4.50 -4.75
N PHE A 37 8.95 -3.96 -3.78
CA PHE A 37 8.66 -4.20 -2.36
C PHE A 37 7.26 -3.73 -1.97
N ALA A 38 6.90 -2.49 -2.32
CA ALA A 38 5.58 -1.95 -2.01
C ALA A 38 4.46 -2.78 -2.66
N LYS A 39 4.68 -3.19 -3.92
CA LYS A 39 3.76 -4.02 -4.70
C LYS A 39 3.52 -5.38 -4.07
N ASP A 40 4.57 -6.07 -3.62
CA ASP A 40 4.45 -7.34 -2.92
C ASP A 40 3.64 -7.20 -1.62
N ARG A 41 3.94 -6.15 -0.83
CA ARG A 41 3.23 -5.88 0.44
C ARG A 41 1.76 -5.53 0.24
N TYR A 42 1.45 -4.79 -0.82
CA TYR A 42 0.08 -4.38 -1.16
C TYR A 42 -0.72 -5.56 -1.71
N ASN A 43 -0.15 -6.30 -2.66
CA ASN A 43 -0.81 -7.45 -3.29
C ASN A 43 -1.06 -8.61 -2.33
N GLY A 44 -0.21 -8.77 -1.31
CA GLY A 44 -0.40 -9.78 -0.26
C GLY A 44 -1.69 -9.66 0.54
N VAL A 45 -2.37 -8.51 0.50
CA VAL A 45 -3.66 -8.29 1.20
C VAL A 45 -4.82 -7.95 0.27
N MET A 46 -4.64 -7.99 -1.06
CA MET A 46 -5.75 -7.71 -1.98
C MET A 46 -6.90 -8.72 -1.85
N SER A 47 -6.60 -9.98 -1.53
CA SER A 47 -7.63 -10.99 -1.27
C SER A 47 -8.47 -10.66 -0.04
N ASN A 48 -7.92 -9.92 0.92
CA ASN A 48 -8.61 -9.55 2.15
C ASN A 48 -9.79 -8.61 1.87
N ASN A 49 -9.70 -7.75 0.85
CA ASN A 49 -10.82 -6.89 0.45
C ASN A 49 -12.06 -7.70 0.06
N LYS A 50 -11.88 -8.91 -0.50
CA LYS A 50 -13.00 -9.81 -0.86
C LYS A 50 -13.53 -10.60 0.33
N ALA A 51 -12.69 -10.83 1.33
CA ALA A 51 -13.04 -11.58 2.53
C ALA A 51 -13.68 -10.68 3.62
N TRP A 52 -13.45 -9.37 3.55
CA TRP A 52 -13.99 -8.40 4.47
C TRP A 52 -15.51 -8.27 4.33
N ASP A 53 -16.20 -8.32 5.46
CA ASP A 53 -17.64 -8.19 5.59
C ASP A 53 -17.95 -6.93 6.42
N ASP A 54 -18.57 -5.93 5.78
CA ASP A 54 -18.89 -4.63 6.40
C ASP A 54 -19.97 -4.74 7.49
N ALA A 55 -20.66 -5.89 7.60
CA ALA A 55 -21.61 -6.15 8.69
C ALA A 55 -20.94 -6.68 9.97
N LYS A 56 -19.65 -7.04 9.91
CA LYS A 56 -18.89 -7.60 11.03
C LYS A 56 -17.96 -6.56 11.66
N THR A 57 -17.65 -6.78 12.93
CA THR A 57 -16.59 -6.05 13.64
C THR A 57 -15.20 -6.36 13.05
N PHE A 58 -14.21 -5.53 13.37
CA PHE A 58 -12.84 -5.76 12.92
C PHE A 58 -12.28 -7.10 13.44
N GLU A 59 -12.54 -7.42 14.70
CA GLU A 59 -12.09 -8.65 15.35
C GLU A 59 -12.70 -9.88 14.67
N GLU A 60 -13.99 -9.83 14.32
CA GLU A 60 -14.68 -10.91 13.60
C GLU A 60 -14.14 -11.09 12.17
N ASN A 61 -13.82 -10.00 11.49
CA ASN A 61 -13.22 -10.05 10.16
C ASN A 61 -11.81 -10.66 10.19
N THR A 62 -11.03 -10.40 11.25
CA THR A 62 -9.59 -10.67 11.27
C THR A 62 -9.17 -11.89 12.07
N ALA A 63 -10.11 -12.59 12.71
CA ALA A 63 -9.87 -13.74 13.57
C ALA A 63 -8.88 -14.78 13.01
N ASP A 64 -8.97 -15.06 11.69
CA ASP A 64 -8.17 -16.11 11.02
C ASP A 64 -7.11 -15.56 10.04
N TRP A 65 -6.86 -14.25 10.03
CA TRP A 65 -6.03 -13.60 8.99
C TRP A 65 -4.53 -13.60 9.32
N GLY A 66 -4.15 -14.08 10.49
CA GLY A 66 -2.76 -14.22 10.91
C GLY A 66 -2.05 -12.87 11.10
N PHE A 67 -0.80 -12.76 10.63
CA PHE A 67 0.10 -11.65 10.97
C PHE A 67 -0.18 -10.33 10.21
N MET A 68 -0.94 -10.37 9.12
CA MET A 68 -1.25 -9.17 8.32
C MET A 68 -2.75 -8.96 8.12
N PRO A 69 -3.50 -8.64 9.20
CA PRO A 69 -4.90 -8.30 9.10
C PRO A 69 -5.10 -6.93 8.44
N GLY A 70 -6.24 -6.74 7.78
CA GLY A 70 -6.65 -5.48 7.15
C GLY A 70 -6.68 -5.51 5.63
N CYS A 71 -7.15 -4.40 5.07
CA CYS A 71 -7.48 -4.24 3.66
C CYS A 71 -6.56 -3.25 2.95
N CYS A 72 -6.40 -3.45 1.64
CA CYS A 72 -5.87 -2.43 0.74
C CYS A 72 -6.96 -1.38 0.44
N TYR A 73 -6.66 -0.35 -0.36
CA TYR A 73 -7.66 0.67 -0.69
C TYR A 73 -8.98 0.04 -1.18
N ARG A 74 -10.08 0.60 -0.71
CA ARG A 74 -11.46 0.29 -1.14
C ARG A 74 -12.34 1.50 -0.92
N GLU A 75 -13.45 1.53 -1.63
CA GLU A 75 -14.49 2.55 -1.46
C GLU A 75 -15.02 2.54 -0.01
N GLY A 76 -15.37 3.72 0.51
CA GLY A 76 -15.84 3.91 1.88
C GLY A 76 -14.76 4.34 2.86
N VAL A 77 -13.47 4.21 2.53
CA VAL A 77 -12.36 4.64 3.39
C VAL A 77 -12.38 6.14 3.67
N GLU A 78 -12.97 6.94 2.77
CA GLU A 78 -13.16 8.38 2.96
C GLU A 78 -13.92 8.71 4.26
N ASN A 79 -14.81 7.82 4.72
CA ASN A 79 -15.54 7.98 5.97
C ASN A 79 -14.65 7.73 7.20
N ASP A 80 -13.57 6.97 7.04
CA ASP A 80 -12.62 6.65 8.11
C ASP A 80 -11.56 7.75 8.31
N LEU A 81 -11.54 8.76 7.44
CA LEU A 81 -10.58 9.87 7.50
C LEU A 81 -11.08 11.06 8.34
N GLU A 82 -12.18 10.90 9.08
CA GLU A 82 -12.66 11.94 9.99
C GLU A 82 -11.59 12.29 11.04
N GLY A 83 -11.32 13.58 11.22
CA GLY A 83 -10.31 14.08 12.16
C GLY A 83 -8.85 13.99 11.66
N VAL A 84 -8.61 13.44 10.47
CA VAL A 84 -7.31 13.55 9.80
C VAL A 84 -7.11 15.02 9.36
N PRO A 85 -5.92 15.63 9.56
CA PRO A 85 -5.72 17.05 9.25
C PRO A 85 -5.90 17.45 7.77
N ASP A 86 -5.68 16.50 6.85
CA ASP A 86 -5.82 16.71 5.40
C ASP A 86 -6.33 15.42 4.74
N PRO A 87 -7.64 15.11 4.88
CA PRO A 87 -8.22 13.87 4.42
C PRO A 87 -8.21 13.75 2.89
N GLU A 88 -8.34 14.87 2.18
CA GLU A 88 -8.29 14.91 0.71
C GLU A 88 -6.93 14.47 0.18
N LYS A 89 -5.84 14.98 0.77
CA LYS A 89 -4.49 14.56 0.42
C LYS A 89 -4.25 13.08 0.70
N VAL A 90 -4.70 12.60 1.86
CA VAL A 90 -4.54 11.18 2.23
C VAL A 90 -5.33 10.30 1.26
N LEU A 91 -6.57 10.67 0.93
CA LEU A 91 -7.37 9.93 -0.05
C LEU A 91 -6.73 9.93 -1.44
N ALA A 92 -6.17 11.06 -1.87
CA ALA A 92 -5.44 11.14 -3.13
C ALA A 92 -4.22 10.20 -3.15
N ILE A 93 -3.46 10.15 -2.05
CA ILE A 93 -2.32 9.22 -1.87
C ILE A 93 -2.78 7.76 -1.95
N LEU A 94 -3.87 7.40 -1.28
CA LEU A 94 -4.39 6.03 -1.30
C LEU A 94 -4.79 5.60 -2.71
N LYS A 95 -5.50 6.47 -3.45
CA LYS A 95 -5.90 6.22 -4.85
C LYS A 95 -4.70 6.14 -5.79
N GLU A 96 -3.73 7.05 -5.62
CA GLU A 96 -2.50 7.06 -6.41
C GLU A 96 -1.72 5.75 -6.20
N LEU A 97 -1.52 5.34 -4.95
CA LEU A 97 -0.84 4.09 -4.61
C LEU A 97 -1.58 2.85 -5.13
N ASP A 98 -2.90 2.79 -4.96
CA ASP A 98 -3.72 1.69 -5.48
C ASP A 98 -3.57 1.56 -7.01
N GLY A 99 -3.58 2.69 -7.72
CA GLY A 99 -3.34 2.73 -9.16
C GLY A 99 -1.94 2.24 -9.57
N TRP A 100 -0.93 2.45 -8.73
CA TRP A 100 0.42 1.96 -9.03
C TRP A 100 0.58 0.46 -8.81
N LEU A 101 0.01 -0.06 -7.70
CA LEU A 101 0.36 -1.37 -7.17
C LEU A 101 -0.62 -2.49 -7.58
N THR A 102 -1.86 -2.13 -7.94
CA THR A 102 -2.83 -3.10 -8.45
C THR A 102 -2.43 -3.61 -9.83
N LYS A 103 -2.70 -4.90 -10.08
CA LYS A 103 -2.34 -5.56 -11.36
C LYS A 103 -2.98 -4.93 -12.59
N THR A 104 -4.13 -4.28 -12.42
CA THR A 104 -4.91 -3.65 -13.49
C THR A 104 -4.80 -2.13 -13.49
N GLY A 105 -4.02 -1.57 -12.56
CA GLY A 105 -3.84 -0.13 -12.46
C GLY A 105 -2.94 0.44 -13.56
N PRO A 106 -2.88 1.77 -13.71
CA PRO A 106 -1.97 2.44 -14.65
C PRO A 106 -0.49 2.11 -14.43
N GLY A 107 -0.13 1.58 -13.26
CA GLY A 107 1.25 1.28 -12.90
C GLY A 107 2.00 2.53 -12.45
N LEU A 108 3.31 2.37 -12.24
CA LEU A 108 4.15 3.46 -11.78
C LEU A 108 4.32 4.55 -12.86
N PRO A 109 4.19 5.84 -12.53
CA PRO A 109 4.47 6.95 -13.44
C PRO A 109 5.91 6.92 -13.97
N GLU A 110 6.12 7.36 -15.20
CA GLU A 110 7.42 7.28 -15.89
C GLU A 110 8.51 8.02 -15.13
N GLU A 111 8.17 9.18 -14.55
CA GLU A 111 9.06 10.01 -13.75
C GLU A 111 9.63 9.29 -12.52
N LEU A 112 8.92 8.29 -11.97
CA LEU A 112 9.37 7.51 -10.83
C LEU A 112 10.09 6.22 -11.23
N LYS A 113 9.96 5.76 -12.48
CA LYS A 113 10.57 4.50 -12.93
C LYS A 113 12.09 4.54 -12.91
N ALA A 114 12.69 5.70 -13.23
CA ALA A 114 14.14 5.86 -13.20
C ALA A 114 14.72 5.63 -11.79
N ASP A 115 14.03 6.12 -10.77
CA ASP A 115 14.43 5.98 -9.37
C ASP A 115 14.12 4.58 -8.80
N CYS A 116 13.19 3.84 -9.44
CA CYS A 116 12.82 2.48 -9.06
C CYS A 116 13.62 1.40 -9.79
N ALA A 117 14.50 1.77 -10.72
CA ALA A 117 15.37 0.82 -11.39
C ALA A 117 16.40 0.27 -10.38
N PRO A 118 16.58 -1.05 -10.29
CA PRO A 118 17.63 -1.61 -9.44
C PRO A 118 18.98 -1.09 -9.92
N ALA A 119 19.73 -0.43 -9.02
CA ALA A 119 21.06 0.11 -9.33
C ALA A 119 22.06 -0.98 -9.75
N TYR A 120 21.82 -2.22 -9.30
CA TYR A 120 22.59 -3.40 -9.64
C TYR A 120 21.67 -4.60 -9.80
N ASP A 121 21.80 -5.33 -10.90
CA ASP A 121 21.30 -6.70 -10.98
C ASP A 121 22.24 -7.59 -10.16
N LEU A 122 21.78 -8.02 -8.99
CA LEU A 122 22.52 -8.92 -8.10
C LEU A 122 22.28 -10.40 -8.45
N GLN A 123 21.39 -10.68 -9.41
CA GLN A 123 21.10 -12.00 -9.94
C GLN A 123 21.25 -12.04 -11.48
N PRO A 124 22.40 -11.64 -12.04
CA PRO A 124 22.60 -11.86 -13.45
C PRO A 124 22.54 -13.37 -13.69
N ASP A 125 21.78 -13.80 -14.69
CA ASP A 125 21.78 -15.17 -15.22
C ASP A 125 23.17 -15.64 -15.67
N THR A 126 24.17 -14.75 -15.61
CA THR A 126 25.58 -15.01 -15.81
C THR A 126 26.28 -15.39 -14.49
N PRO A 127 26.64 -16.67 -14.29
CA PRO A 127 27.42 -17.09 -13.15
C PRO A 127 28.85 -16.49 -13.16
N TRP A 128 29.40 -16.26 -11.96
CA TRP A 128 30.81 -15.88 -11.78
C TRP A 128 31.73 -17.04 -12.23
N PRO A 129 32.89 -16.81 -12.89
CA PRO A 129 33.64 -15.56 -13.04
C PRO A 129 33.50 -14.88 -14.41
N GLU A 130 32.47 -15.18 -15.21
CA GLU A 130 32.30 -14.64 -16.58
C GLU A 130 31.92 -13.15 -16.63
N ARG A 131 32.05 -12.44 -15.51
CA ARG A 131 31.93 -10.99 -15.41
C ARG A 131 33.23 -10.34 -15.92
N SER A 132 33.44 -10.36 -17.24
CA SER A 132 34.54 -9.64 -17.92
C SER A 132 34.14 -8.22 -18.29
#